data_AF-A0AAW2RP44-F1
#
_entry.id   AF-A0AAW2RP44-F1
#
_cell.length_a   1.000
_cell.length_b   1.000
_cell.length_c   1.000
_cell.angle_alpha   90.00
_cell.angle_beta   90.00
_cell.angle_gamma   90.00
#
_symmetry.space_group_name_H-M   'P 1'
#
loop_
_entity.id
_entity.type
_entity.pdbx_description
1 polymer ?
#
loop_
_entity_poly.entity_id
_entity_poly.type
_entity_poly.pdbx_seq_one_letter_code
_entity_poly.pdbx_strand_id
1 'polypeptide(L)'
;MIISARRDFKIICNRSELELDERRPNVMPKAVYTLGNEQKMRVCEWIRGLKFPDGYASNLARCVDITELRMHGMKSHDCHVFMQNLIPIAFREILPSMYGAH
;
A
#
# COMPACT_ATOMS: atom_id res chain seq x y z
N MET A 1 16.51 -12.35 10.93
CA MET A 1 16.46 -11.84 9.54
C MET A 1 15.81 -10.46 9.44
N ILE A 2 14.57 -10.26 9.92
CA ILE A 2 13.85 -8.97 9.76
C ILE A 2 14.51 -7.80 10.52
N ILE A 3 15.05 -8.03 11.72
CA ILE A 3 15.68 -6.98 12.54
C ILE A 3 16.99 -6.50 11.91
N SER A 4 17.82 -7.39 11.38
CA SER A 4 19.09 -7.04 10.71
C SER A 4 18.83 -6.17 9.48
N ALA A 5 17.92 -6.58 8.60
CA ALA A 5 17.54 -5.80 7.42
C ALA A 5 17.03 -4.39 7.79
N ARG A 6 16.37 -4.23 8.94
CA ARG A 6 15.90 -2.91 9.43
C ARG A 6 16.97 -2.04 10.06
N ARG A 7 18.05 -2.62 10.59
CA ARG A 7 19.23 -1.83 10.95
C ARG A 7 19.94 -1.31 9.69
N ASP A 8 19.94 -2.11 8.62
CA ASP A 8 20.50 -1.68 7.35
C ASP A 8 19.71 -0.50 6.75
N PHE A 9 18.38 -0.43 6.98
CA PHE A 9 17.57 0.74 6.61
C PHE A 9 18.07 2.06 7.25
N LYS A 10 18.60 2.04 8.47
CA LYS A 10 19.20 3.24 9.11
C LYS A 10 20.44 3.74 8.34
N ILE A 11 21.18 2.82 7.73
CA ILE A 11 22.42 3.11 7.00
C ILE A 11 22.11 3.53 5.55
N ILE A 12 21.09 2.90 4.94
CA ILE A 12 20.81 3.01 3.50
C ILE A 12 19.70 4.03 3.19
N CYS A 13 18.78 4.30 4.12
CA CYS A 13 17.63 5.17 3.87
C CYS A 13 17.66 6.42 4.74
N ASN A 14 17.54 7.59 4.11
CA ASN A 14 17.42 8.89 4.78
C ASN A 14 15.98 9.14 5.28
N ARG A 15 15.47 8.21 6.12
CA ARG A 15 14.08 8.18 6.63
C ARG A 15 14.10 7.95 8.14
N SER A 16 14.59 8.94 8.89
CA SER A 16 14.74 8.87 10.35
C SER A 16 13.42 8.58 11.07
N GLU A 17 12.29 8.95 10.48
CA GLU A 17 10.94 8.71 11.01
C GLU A 17 10.54 7.22 11.04
N LEU A 18 11.28 6.34 10.36
CA LEU A 18 11.05 4.89 10.29
C LEU A 18 12.10 4.06 11.05
N GLU A 19 13.05 4.72 11.72
CA GLU A 19 14.09 4.04 12.50
C GLU A 19 13.51 3.29 13.72
N LEU A 20 14.15 2.18 14.08
CA LEU A 20 13.76 1.42 15.25
C LEU A 20 14.06 2.23 16.52
N ASP A 21 13.07 2.36 17.41
CA ASP A 21 13.27 2.93 18.74
C ASP A 21 14.14 1.98 19.58
N GLU A 22 15.35 2.40 19.93
CA GLU A 22 16.27 1.62 20.75
C GLU A 22 15.71 1.32 22.16
N ARG A 23 14.75 2.13 22.64
CA ARG A 23 14.04 1.90 23.91
C ARG A 23 12.94 0.86 23.79
N ARG A 24 12.45 0.61 22.58
CA ARG A 24 11.42 -0.39 22.25
C ARG A 24 11.85 -1.18 21.02
N PRO A 25 12.90 -2.01 21.12
CA PRO A 25 13.51 -2.69 19.97
C PRO A 25 12.55 -3.65 19.23
N ASN A 26 11.42 -3.99 19.84
CA ASN A 26 10.39 -4.86 19.27
C ASN A 26 9.18 -4.11 18.69
N VAL A 27 9.11 -2.77 18.80
CA VAL A 27 7.99 -1.96 18.29
C VAL A 27 8.44 -1.19 17.05
N MET A 28 7.82 -1.48 15.92
CA MET A 28 8.15 -0.83 14.65
C MET A 28 7.29 0.43 14.47
N PRO A 29 7.88 1.58 14.14
CA PRO A 29 7.10 2.74 13.74
C PRO A 29 6.30 2.41 12.48
N LYS A 30 5.02 2.80 12.46
CA LYS A 30 4.18 2.65 11.27
C LYS A 30 4.62 3.65 10.22
N ALA A 31 4.82 3.18 8.99
CA ALA A 31 5.11 4.08 7.90
C ALA A 31 3.88 4.95 7.58
N VAL A 32 4.10 6.17 7.11
CA VAL A 32 3.05 7.14 6.73
C VAL A 32 2.10 6.63 5.65
N TYR A 33 2.53 5.61 4.89
CA TYR A 33 1.74 4.93 3.87
C TYR A 33 1.01 3.67 4.39
N THR A 34 1.04 3.41 5.69
CA THR A 34 0.33 2.26 6.29
C THR A 34 -1.16 2.56 6.38
N LEU A 35 -1.97 1.79 5.67
CA LEU A 35 -3.43 1.95 5.67
C LEU A 35 -4.07 1.29 6.89
N GLY A 36 -4.99 2.01 7.55
CA GLY A 36 -5.93 1.46 8.51
C GLY A 36 -7.00 0.58 7.84
N ASN A 37 -7.79 -0.14 8.64
CA ASN A 37 -8.81 -1.06 8.12
C ASN A 37 -9.89 -0.33 7.29
N GLU A 38 -10.33 0.85 7.73
CA GLU A 38 -11.30 1.67 6.97
C GLU A 38 -10.74 2.11 5.62
N GLN A 39 -9.46 2.54 5.59
CA GLN A 39 -8.79 2.93 4.36
C GLN A 39 -8.64 1.74 3.41
N LYS A 40 -8.24 0.57 3.92
CA LYS A 40 -8.18 -0.66 3.11
C LYS A 40 -9.55 -1.04 2.54
N MET A 41 -10.61 -0.95 3.35
CA MET A 41 -11.97 -1.24 2.90
C MET A 41 -12.40 -0.32 1.75
N ARG A 42 -12.12 0.98 1.84
CA ARG A 42 -12.39 1.94 0.75
C ARG A 42 -11.65 1.57 -0.53
N VAL A 43 -10.37 1.20 -0.43
CA VAL A 43 -9.56 0.77 -1.58
C VAL A 43 -10.15 -0.51 -2.19
N CYS A 44 -10.46 -1.51 -1.37
CA CYS A 44 -10.99 -2.78 -1.86
C CYS A 44 -12.37 -2.61 -2.54
N GLU A 45 -13.28 -1.80 -1.97
CA GLU A 45 -14.57 -1.49 -2.61
C GLU A 45 -14.39 -0.71 -3.91
N TRP A 46 -13.48 0.27 -3.94
CA TRP A 46 -13.16 1.00 -5.17
C TRP A 46 -12.67 0.06 -6.28
N ILE A 47 -11.74 -0.86 -5.97
CA ILE A 47 -11.24 -1.85 -6.93
C ILE A 47 -12.35 -2.79 -7.38
N ARG A 48 -13.24 -3.21 -6.47
CA ARG A 48 -14.39 -4.07 -6.81
C ARG A 48 -15.35 -3.38 -7.78
N GLY A 49 -15.46 -2.06 -7.70
CA GLY A 49 -16.28 -1.25 -8.61
C GLY A 49 -15.62 -0.92 -9.95
N LEU A 50 -14.30 -1.11 -10.10
CA LEU A 50 -13.59 -0.79 -11.35
C LEU A 50 -14.04 -1.69 -12.50
N LYS A 51 -14.34 -1.05 -13.64
CA LYS A 51 -14.63 -1.71 -14.90
C LYS A 51 -13.82 -1.05 -16.01
N PHE A 52 -13.26 -1.88 -16.89
CA PHE A 52 -12.51 -1.46 -18.07
C PHE A 52 -13.26 -1.96 -19.31
N PRO A 53 -14.16 -1.15 -19.90
CA PRO A 53 -15.03 -1.58 -21.00
C PRO A 53 -14.26 -1.97 -22.27
N ASP A 54 -13.08 -1.41 -22.44
CA ASP A 54 -12.13 -1.64 -23.54
C ASP A 54 -11.20 -2.85 -23.30
N GLY A 55 -11.31 -3.51 -22.15
CA GLY A 55 -10.44 -4.62 -21.77
C GLY A 55 -9.04 -4.18 -21.33
N TYR A 56 -8.83 -2.89 -21.00
CA TYR A 56 -7.55 -2.36 -20.53
C TYR A 56 -6.95 -3.13 -19.34
N ALA A 57 -7.80 -3.69 -18.47
CA ALA A 57 -7.43 -4.71 -17.51
C ALA A 57 -8.57 -5.71 -17.34
N SER A 58 -8.26 -6.89 -16.83
CA SER A 58 -9.28 -7.87 -16.46
C SER A 58 -10.16 -7.34 -15.33
N ASN A 59 -11.29 -8.01 -15.08
CA ASN A 59 -12.14 -7.69 -13.94
C ASN A 59 -11.42 -7.93 -12.59
N LEU A 60 -10.87 -6.86 -12.01
CA LEU A 60 -10.10 -6.88 -10.75
C LEU A 60 -10.96 -7.23 -9.53
N ALA A 61 -12.28 -7.13 -9.61
CA ALA A 61 -13.18 -7.50 -8.52
C ALA A 61 -13.00 -8.96 -8.08
N ARG A 62 -12.60 -9.84 -9.01
CA ARG A 62 -12.30 -11.26 -8.72
C ARG A 62 -11.05 -11.45 -7.85
N CYS A 63 -10.20 -10.44 -7.77
CA CYS A 63 -8.95 -10.49 -7.01
C CYS A 63 -9.09 -9.88 -5.61
N VAL A 64 -10.26 -9.37 -5.23
CA VAL A 64 -10.49 -8.68 -3.95
C VAL A 64 -11.20 -9.60 -2.95
N ASP A 65 -10.60 -9.77 -1.78
CA ASP A 65 -11.24 -10.34 -0.60
C ASP A 65 -11.60 -9.19 0.36
N ILE A 66 -12.89 -8.91 0.47
CA ILE A 66 -13.40 -7.82 1.33
C ILE A 66 -13.40 -8.18 2.81
N THR A 67 -13.45 -9.47 3.14
CA THR A 67 -13.46 -9.96 4.52
C THR A 67 -12.06 -9.80 5.11
N GLU A 68 -11.05 -10.22 4.36
CA GLU A 68 -9.64 -10.13 4.77
C GLU A 68 -8.98 -8.79 4.40
N LEU A 69 -9.69 -7.91 3.67
CA LEU A 69 -9.20 -6.62 3.17
C LEU A 69 -7.89 -6.76 2.37
N ARG A 70 -7.85 -7.76 1.49
CA ARG A 70 -6.66 -8.18 0.74
C ARG A 70 -6.96 -8.39 -0.73
N MET A 71 -5.89 -8.34 -1.53
CA MET A 71 -5.93 -8.66 -2.94
C MET A 71 -5.06 -9.87 -3.24
N HIS A 72 -5.55 -10.83 -4.02
CA HIS A 72 -4.81 -12.01 -4.40
C HIS A 72 -5.21 -12.51 -5.80
N GLY A 73 -4.38 -13.36 -6.41
CA GLY A 73 -4.68 -14.00 -7.69
C GLY A 73 -4.72 -13.05 -8.90
N MET A 74 -4.08 -11.88 -8.79
CA MET A 74 -3.94 -10.95 -9.91
C MET A 74 -2.93 -11.48 -10.93
N LYS A 75 -3.28 -11.43 -12.22
CA LYS A 75 -2.35 -11.79 -13.30
C LYS A 75 -1.27 -10.71 -13.45
N SER A 76 -0.11 -11.08 -14.01
CA SER A 76 1.02 -10.16 -14.17
C SER A 76 0.66 -8.88 -14.90
N HIS A 77 -0.16 -8.97 -15.96
CA HIS A 77 -0.65 -7.82 -16.70
C HIS A 77 -1.46 -6.85 -15.82
N ASP A 78 -2.46 -7.38 -15.11
CA ASP A 78 -3.33 -6.59 -14.25
C ASP A 78 -2.54 -6.00 -13.06
N CYS A 79 -1.54 -6.71 -12.56
CA CYS A 79 -0.63 -6.24 -11.53
C CYS A 79 0.21 -5.07 -12.03
N HIS A 80 0.74 -5.17 -13.25
CA HIS A 80 1.46 -4.07 -13.88
C HIS A 80 0.57 -2.84 -14.06
N VAL A 81 -0.65 -3.02 -14.60
CA VAL A 81 -1.63 -1.93 -14.74
C VAL A 81 -1.97 -1.31 -13.39
N PHE A 82 -2.20 -2.13 -12.37
CA PHE A 82 -2.51 -1.66 -11.02
C PHE A 82 -1.37 -0.81 -10.45
N MET A 83 -0.14 -1.33 -10.48
CA MET A 83 1.04 -0.63 -9.95
C MET A 83 1.35 0.66 -10.68
N GLN A 84 1.27 0.66 -12.01
CA GLN A 84 1.70 1.78 -12.83
C GLN A 84 0.64 2.89 -12.90
N ASN A 85 -0.64 2.53 -13.01
CA ASN A 85 -1.70 3.46 -13.38
C ASN A 85 -2.75 3.65 -12.28
N LEU A 86 -3.01 2.60 -11.48
CA LEU A 86 -4.11 2.64 -10.51
C LEU A 86 -3.64 3.05 -9.12
N ILE A 87 -2.41 2.76 -8.69
CA ILE A 87 -1.87 3.16 -7.39
C ILE A 87 -2.03 4.67 -7.14
N PRO A 88 -1.60 5.58 -8.05
CA PRO A 88 -1.73 7.01 -7.80
C PRO A 88 -3.19 7.45 -7.62
N ILE A 89 -4.12 6.80 -8.32
CA ILE A 89 -5.55 7.11 -8.26
C ILE A 89 -6.18 6.55 -6.98
N ALA A 90 -5.90 5.27 -6.68
CA ALA A 90 -6.43 4.53 -5.54
C ALA A 90 -6.09 5.21 -4.20
N PHE A 91 -4.90 5.80 -4.12
CA PHE A 91 -4.36 6.32 -2.87
C PHE A 91 -4.36 7.85 -2.78
N ARG A 92 -4.76 8.57 -3.85
CA ARG A 92 -4.75 10.04 -3.90
C ARG A 92 -5.48 10.69 -2.72
N GLU A 93 -6.66 10.17 -2.40
CA GLU A 93 -7.54 10.71 -1.35
C GLU A 93 -7.33 10.03 0.02
N ILE A 94 -6.38 9.08 0.10
CA ILE A 94 -6.19 8.21 1.28
C ILE A 94 -4.87 8.50 1.97
N LEU A 95 -3.83 8.82 1.21
CA LEU A 95 -2.51 9.14 1.74
C LEU A 95 -2.43 10.62 2.13
N PRO A 96 -1.68 10.97 3.19
CA PRO A 96 -1.40 12.35 3.52
C PRO A 96 -0.77 13.06 2.32
N SER A 97 -1.24 14.28 2.03
CA SER A 97 -0.55 15.19 1.10
C SER A 97 0.92 15.29 1.52
N MET A 98 1.86 14.92 0.63
CA MET A 98 3.29 15.15 0.88
C MET A 98 3.64 16.66 0.95
N TYR A 99 2.69 17.55 0.62
CA TYR A 99 2.80 18.98 0.87
C TYR A 99 2.06 19.32 2.16
N GLY A 100 2.78 19.41 3.28
CA GLY A 100 2.29 20.09 4.49
C GLY A 100 2.71 19.48 5.82
N ALA A 101 3.93 19.80 6.27
CA ALA A 101 4.24 20.23 7.63
C ALA A 101 5.72 20.65 7.65
N HIS A 102 5.96 21.92 7.33
CA HIS A 102 7.14 22.65 7.81
C HIS A 102 7.02 22.86 9.32
#